data_AF-A0A6F8Y904-F1
#
_entry.id   AF-A0A6F8Y904-F1
#
_cell.length_a   1.000
_cell.length_b   1.000
_cell.length_c   1.000
_cell.angle_alpha   90.00
_cell.angle_beta   90.00
_cell.angle_gamma   90.00
#
_symmetry.space_group_name_H-M   'P 1'
#
loop_
_entity.id
_entity.type
_entity.pdbx_description
1 polymer ?
#
loop_
_entity_poly.entity_id
_entity_poly.type
_entity_poly.pdbx_seq_one_letter_code
_entity_poly.pdbx_strand_id
1 'polypeptide(L)'
;MERADYKPGPPVDAAAERGEGDRWTLVFIRDFRHPREKVWGALVEPEQLREWAPFVPDRDLGGAGAATFTMLGGERPEDGPAEVLRVEPPALLVYDWGGDLLRWELEPTGEGPG
;
A
#
# COMPACT_ATOMS: atom_id res chain seq x y z
N MET A 1 -0.24 22.06 -3.57
CA MET A 1 -1.47 21.38 -3.13
C MET A 1 -1.29 21.09 -1.66
N GLU A 2 -1.98 21.85 -0.81
CA GLU A 2 -1.94 21.73 0.65
C GLU A 2 -2.54 20.37 1.01
N ARG A 3 -1.78 19.50 1.70
CA ARG A 3 -2.35 18.26 2.25
C ARG A 3 -3.47 18.69 3.18
N ALA A 4 -4.70 18.24 2.93
CA ALA A 4 -5.84 18.54 3.78
C ALA A 4 -5.49 18.24 5.25
N ASP A 5 -5.96 19.09 6.18
CA ASP A 5 -5.77 18.97 7.62
C ASP A 5 -6.04 17.53 8.10
N TYR A 6 -4.97 16.73 8.18
CA TYR A 6 -5.05 15.33 8.56
C TYR A 6 -5.32 15.24 10.06
N LYS A 7 -6.55 14.86 10.42
CA LYS A 7 -6.95 14.58 11.80
C LYS A 7 -7.00 13.06 11.98
N PRO A 8 -6.00 12.44 12.65
CA PRO A 8 -6.01 11.00 12.85
C PRO A 8 -7.22 10.60 13.70
N GLY A 9 -7.88 9.51 13.31
CA GLY A 9 -8.89 8.85 14.14
C GLY A 9 -8.26 8.14 15.35
N PRO A 10 -9.08 7.54 16.23
CA PRO A 10 -8.57 6.69 17.30
C PRO A 10 -7.71 5.54 16.72
N PRO A 11 -6.69 5.08 17.46
CA PRO A 11 -5.92 3.89 17.08
C PRO A 11 -6.86 2.71 16.86
N VAL A 12 -6.61 2.01 15.77
CA VAL A 12 -7.38 0.87 15.30
C VAL A 12 -6.52 -0.38 15.45
N ASP A 13 -7.15 -1.54 15.64
CA ASP A 13 -6.45 -2.79 15.95
C ASP A 13 -5.34 -3.09 14.92
N ALA A 14 -4.18 -3.49 15.45
CA ALA A 14 -3.01 -3.91 14.71
C ALA A 14 -2.33 -5.04 15.49
N ALA A 15 -1.83 -6.05 14.79
CA ALA A 15 -1.06 -7.13 15.39
C ALA A 15 0.41 -6.99 15.00
N ALA A 16 1.30 -7.28 15.94
CA ALA A 16 2.73 -7.39 15.68
C ALA A 16 3.13 -8.85 15.84
N GLU A 17 3.69 -9.43 14.80
CA GLU A 17 4.15 -10.81 14.77
C GLU A 17 5.67 -10.84 14.64
N ARG A 18 6.32 -11.72 15.39
CA ARG A 18 7.75 -11.94 15.26
C ARG A 18 8.01 -12.86 14.07
N GLY A 19 8.76 -12.37 13.09
CA GLY A 19 9.22 -13.15 11.96
C GLY A 19 10.47 -13.96 12.27
N GLU A 20 11.10 -14.52 11.23
CA GLU A 20 12.38 -15.21 11.39
C GLU A 20 13.50 -14.24 11.82
N GLY A 21 14.27 -14.66 12.83
CA GLY A 21 15.35 -13.86 13.40
C GLY A 21 14.86 -12.63 14.17
N ASP A 22 15.34 -11.46 13.76
CA ASP A 22 15.01 -10.16 14.35
C ASP A 22 14.00 -9.36 13.53
N ARG A 23 13.39 -9.98 12.50
CA ARG A 23 12.32 -9.32 11.73
C ARG A 23 11.02 -9.29 12.51
N TRP A 24 10.27 -8.22 12.31
CA TRP A 24 8.92 -8.04 12.82
C TRP A 24 7.97 -7.76 11.66
N THR A 25 6.76 -8.26 11.76
CA THR A 25 5.67 -8.01 10.80
C THR A 25 4.55 -7.29 11.51
N LEU A 26 4.12 -6.18 10.93
CA LEU A 26 2.97 -5.42 11.41
C LEU A 26 1.78 -5.72 10.49
N VAL A 27 0.69 -6.22 11.08
CA VAL A 27 -0.51 -6.65 10.35
C VAL A 27 -1.67 -5.70 10.66
N PHE A 28 -2.24 -5.13 9.61
CA PHE A 28 -3.43 -4.29 9.66
C PHE A 28 -4.53 -4.90 8.79
N ILE A 29 -5.72 -5.07 9.38
CA ILE A 29 -6.91 -5.57 8.67
C ILE A 29 -7.99 -4.49 8.73
N ARG A 30 -8.53 -4.10 7.57
CA ARG A 30 -9.56 -3.06 7.47
C ARG A 30 -10.64 -3.47 6.48
N ASP A 31 -11.89 -3.31 6.90
CA ASP A 31 -13.03 -3.48 6.01
C ASP A 31 -13.29 -2.17 5.25
N PHE A 32 -13.35 -2.24 3.92
CA PHE A 32 -13.67 -1.11 3.06
C PHE A 32 -15.06 -1.29 2.45
N ARG A 33 -15.92 -0.27 2.57
CA ARG A 33 -17.26 -0.25 1.94
C ARG A 33 -17.18 0.12 0.46
N HIS A 34 -16.27 -0.50 -0.27
CA HIS A 34 -16.01 -0.26 -1.69
C HIS A 34 -15.84 -1.60 -2.42
N PRO A 35 -16.22 -1.68 -3.71
CA PRO A 35 -15.88 -2.83 -4.52
C PRO A 35 -14.37 -3.08 -4.51
N ARG A 36 -13.96 -4.36 -4.50
CA ARG A 36 -12.55 -4.75 -4.45
C ARG A 36 -11.72 -4.12 -5.56
N GLU A 37 -12.30 -3.93 -6.75
CA GLU A 37 -11.63 -3.31 -7.91
C GLU A 37 -11.28 -1.85 -7.63
N LYS A 38 -12.12 -1.13 -6.87
CA LYS A 38 -11.86 0.25 -6.48
C LYS A 38 -10.74 0.32 -5.44
N VAL A 39 -10.73 -0.60 -4.47
CA VAL A 39 -9.66 -0.69 -3.47
C VAL A 39 -8.34 -1.08 -4.15
N TRP A 40 -8.40 -2.00 -5.12
CA TRP A 40 -7.24 -2.42 -5.90
C TRP A 40 -6.61 -1.26 -6.68
N GLY A 41 -7.41 -0.45 -7.39
CA GLY A 41 -6.92 0.74 -8.07
C GLY A 41 -6.17 1.70 -7.13
N ALA A 42 -6.66 1.86 -5.89
CA ALA A 42 -6.00 2.68 -4.87
C ALA A 42 -4.63 2.14 -4.42
N LEU A 43 -4.33 0.86 -4.66
CA LEU A 43 -3.06 0.22 -4.32
C LEU A 43 -2.05 0.20 -5.47
N VAL A 44 -2.50 0.28 -6.73
CA VAL A 44 -1.62 0.09 -7.89
C VAL A 44 -1.50 1.32 -8.79
N GLU A 45 -2.51 2.19 -8.85
CA GLU A 45 -2.52 3.34 -9.75
C GLU A 45 -1.77 4.52 -9.10
N PRO A 46 -0.75 5.10 -9.75
CA PRO A 46 0.04 6.20 -9.18
C PRO A 46 -0.80 7.41 -8.76
N GLU A 47 -1.83 7.73 -9.55
CA GLU A 47 -2.74 8.85 -9.31
C GLU A 47 -3.64 8.64 -8.10
N GLN A 48 -3.91 7.40 -7.71
CA GLN A 48 -4.69 7.10 -6.51
C GLN A 48 -3.78 6.93 -5.28
N LEU A 49 -2.62 6.27 -5.45
CA LEU A 49 -1.64 6.07 -4.38
C LEU A 49 -1.19 7.40 -3.75
N ARG A 50 -0.93 8.42 -4.58
CA ARG A 50 -0.48 9.75 -4.12
C ARG A 50 -1.44 10.43 -3.13
N GLU A 51 -2.70 10.03 -3.09
CA GLU A 51 -3.72 10.64 -2.22
C GLU A 51 -3.61 10.15 -0.77
N TRP A 52 -2.97 9.00 -0.52
CA TRP A 52 -2.89 8.42 0.82
C TRP A 52 -1.50 7.90 1.21
N ALA A 53 -0.70 7.43 0.24
CA ALA A 53 0.61 6.88 0.48
C ALA A 53 1.65 7.98 0.75
N PRO A 54 2.76 7.65 1.43
CA PRO A 54 3.88 8.57 1.61
C PRO A 54 4.78 8.67 0.37
N PHE A 55 4.43 8.03 -0.75
CA PHE A 55 5.22 8.02 -1.98
C PHE A 55 4.34 8.03 -3.23
N VAL A 56 4.95 8.25 -4.39
CA VAL A 56 4.33 8.04 -5.71
C VAL A 56 5.26 7.15 -6.54
N PRO A 57 4.77 6.03 -7.11
CA PRO A 57 5.56 5.23 -8.02
C PRO A 57 5.66 5.88 -9.40
N ASP A 58 6.75 5.61 -10.12
CA ASP A 58 6.98 6.03 -11.50
C ASP A 58 6.13 5.28 -12.55
N ARG A 59 5.46 4.20 -12.12
CA ARG A 59 4.58 3.37 -12.95
C ARG A 59 3.46 2.74 -12.13
N ASP A 60 2.47 2.18 -12.83
CA ASP A 60 1.45 1.32 -12.24
C ASP A 60 2.07 0.05 -11.63
N LEU A 61 1.67 -0.30 -10.40
CA LEU A 61 2.20 -1.44 -9.65
C LEU A 61 1.47 -2.77 -9.93
N GLY A 62 0.48 -2.77 -10.82
CA GLY A 62 -0.29 -3.92 -11.28
C GLY A 62 0.49 -4.89 -12.17
N GLY A 63 1.78 -4.62 -12.41
CA GLY A 63 2.72 -5.53 -13.07
C GLY A 63 3.99 -5.73 -12.25
N ALA A 64 4.51 -6.96 -12.26
CA ALA A 64 5.78 -7.30 -11.62
C ALA A 64 6.97 -6.59 -12.29
N GLY A 65 8.03 -6.33 -11.51
CA GLY A 65 9.29 -5.72 -11.98
C GLY A 65 9.73 -4.51 -11.16
N ALA A 66 10.85 -3.91 -11.57
CA ALA A 66 11.42 -2.73 -10.92
C ALA A 66 10.49 -1.50 -11.01
N ALA A 67 10.49 -0.67 -9.98
CA ALA A 67 9.82 0.62 -9.91
C ALA A 67 10.68 1.62 -9.13
N THR A 68 10.39 2.91 -9.30
CA THR A 68 11.01 3.99 -8.51
C THR A 68 9.93 4.67 -7.69
N PHE A 69 10.12 4.77 -6.38
CA PHE A 69 9.19 5.48 -5.50
C PHE A 69 9.76 6.85 -5.14
N THR A 70 9.03 7.91 -5.48
CA THR A 70 9.35 9.26 -5.05
C THR A 70 8.64 9.56 -3.73
N MET A 71 9.41 9.76 -2.66
CA MET A 71 8.89 10.05 -1.32
C MET A 71 8.28 11.46 -1.25
N LEU A 72 7.09 11.53 -0.65
CA LEU A 72 6.35 12.75 -0.40
C LEU A 72 6.46 13.16 1.08
N GLY A 73 6.57 14.47 1.34
CA GLY A 73 6.49 15.01 2.71
C GLY A 73 7.83 15.20 3.43
N GLY A 74 8.95 14.80 2.82
CA GLY A 74 10.29 15.26 3.22
C GLY A 74 10.56 16.72 2.80
N GLU A 75 11.68 17.29 3.27
CA GLU A 75 12.11 18.65 2.85
C GLU A 75 12.31 18.74 1.32
N ARG A 76 12.67 17.61 0.69
CA ARG A 76 12.82 17.44 -0.75
C ARG A 76 12.24 16.08 -1.17
N PRO A 77 11.68 15.96 -2.38
CA PRO A 77 11.38 14.65 -2.95
C PRO A 77 12.66 13.83 -3.07
N GLU A 78 12.60 12.57 -2.64
CA GLU A 78 13.70 11.62 -2.69
C GLU A 78 13.24 10.35 -3.41
N ASP A 79 14.00 9.92 -4.40
CA ASP A 79 13.70 8.70 -5.16
C ASP A 79 14.41 7.50 -4.53
N GLY A 80 13.67 6.41 -4.35
CA GLY A 80 14.17 5.13 -3.84
C GLY A 80 13.76 3.97 -4.73
N PRO A 81 14.59 2.92 -4.84
CA PRO A 81 14.23 1.73 -5.60
C PRO A 81 13.14 0.92 -4.88
N ALA A 82 12.25 0.34 -5.69
CA ALA A 82 11.28 -0.66 -5.26
C ALA A 82 11.20 -1.79 -6.30
N GLU A 83 10.77 -2.97 -5.89
CA GLU A 83 10.57 -4.10 -6.79
C GLU A 83 9.22 -4.77 -6.54
N VAL A 84 8.35 -4.79 -7.54
CA VAL A 84 7.09 -5.54 -7.47
C VAL A 84 7.37 -7.00 -7.73
N LEU A 85 7.22 -7.81 -6.68
CA LEU A 85 7.61 -9.22 -6.66
C LEU A 85 6.48 -10.15 -7.13
N ARG A 86 5.23 -9.84 -6.75
CA ARG A 86 4.06 -10.64 -7.11
C ARG A 86 2.82 -9.76 -7.23
N VAL A 87 2.02 -10.02 -8.25
CA VAL A 87 0.73 -9.35 -8.48
C VAL A 87 -0.29 -10.38 -8.95
N GLU A 88 -1.44 -10.42 -8.27
CA GLU A 88 -2.60 -11.23 -8.66
C GLU A 88 -3.83 -10.35 -8.54
N PRO A 89 -4.18 -9.57 -9.58
CA PRO A 89 -5.29 -8.65 -9.50
C PRO A 89 -6.64 -9.38 -9.35
N PRO A 90 -7.59 -8.86 -8.54
CA PRO A 90 -7.49 -7.73 -7.62
C PRO A 90 -7.26 -8.19 -6.16
N ALA A 91 -6.50 -9.26 -5.94
CA ALA A 91 -6.43 -9.97 -4.66
C ALA A 91 -5.09 -9.80 -3.92
N LEU A 92 -3.96 -9.72 -4.62
CA LEU A 92 -2.64 -9.72 -3.99
C LEU A 92 -1.65 -8.80 -4.68
N LEU A 93 -1.00 -7.94 -3.90
CA LEU A 93 0.17 -7.16 -4.32
C LEU A 93 1.30 -7.36 -3.29
N VAL A 94 2.49 -7.72 -3.77
CA VAL A 94 3.70 -7.84 -2.95
C VAL A 94 4.84 -7.09 -3.61
N TYR A 95 5.50 -6.20 -2.87
CA TYR A 95 6.69 -5.51 -3.32
C TYR A 95 7.73 -5.36 -2.21
N ASP A 96 9.00 -5.31 -2.60
CA ASP A 96 10.09 -4.85 -1.77
C ASP A 96 10.20 -3.33 -1.87
N TRP A 97 10.37 -2.68 -0.73
CA TRP A 97 10.64 -1.26 -0.66
C TRP A 97 11.77 -1.03 0.35
N GLY A 98 12.97 -0.75 -0.16
CA GLY A 98 14.13 -0.50 0.67
C GLY A 98 14.56 -1.69 1.55
N GLY A 99 14.26 -2.93 1.14
CA GLY A 99 14.54 -4.15 1.91
C GLY A 99 13.42 -4.60 2.85
N ASP A 100 12.35 -3.80 2.98
CA ASP A 100 11.13 -4.17 3.69
C ASP A 100 10.09 -4.74 2.72
N LEU A 101 9.49 -5.87 3.09
CA LEU A 101 8.48 -6.54 2.29
C LEU A 101 7.09 -6.02 2.65
N LEU A 102 6.39 -5.42 1.68
CA LEU A 102 5.00 -5.01 1.84
C LEU A 102 4.10 -6.00 1.09
N ARG A 103 3.06 -6.46 1.80
CA ARG A 103 2.06 -7.40 1.27
C ARG A 103 0.66 -6.84 1.52
N TRP A 104 -0.10 -6.72 0.45
CA TRP A 104 -1.49 -6.25 0.46
C TRP A 104 -2.39 -7.38 -0.04
N GLU A 105 -3.34 -7.78 0.79
CA GLU A 105 -4.33 -8.82 0.48
C GLU A 105 -5.73 -8.23 0.52
N LEU A 106 -6.50 -8.47 -0.54
CA LEU A 106 -7.90 -8.05 -0.63
C LEU A 106 -8.79 -9.28 -0.71
N GLU A 107 -9.62 -9.46 0.31
CA GLU A 107 -10.65 -10.48 0.35
C GLU A 107 -12.04 -9.83 0.21
N PRO A 108 -12.96 -10.42 -0.57
CA PRO A 108 -14.34 -9.98 -0.58
C PRO A 108 -14.96 -10.17 0.80
N THR A 109 -15.36 -9.09 1.45
CA THR A 109 -16.27 -9.17 2.58
C THR A 109 -17.64 -9.56 2.05
N GLY A 110 -18.26 -10.62 2.54
CA GLY A 110 -19.59 -11.08 2.10
C GLY A 110 -20.74 -10.06 2.24
N GLU A 111 -20.45 -8.86 2.75
CA GLU A 111 -21.36 -7.72 2.90
C GLU A 111 -20.95 -6.56 1.98
N GLY A 112 -21.33 -6.64 0.71
CA GLY A 112 -21.35 -5.50 -0.21
C GLY A 112 -22.37 -5.75 -1.32
N PRO A 113 -23.23 -4.78 -1.69
CA PRO A 113 -24.24 -5.01 -2.72
C PRO A 113 -23.56 -5.23 -4.08
N GLY A 114 -23.95 -6.30 -4.77
CA GLY A 114 -23.65 -6.51 -6.18
C GLY A 114 -24.44 -5.57 -7.10
#